data_AF-A0A1L5KI79-F1
#
_entry.id   AF-A0A1L5KI79-F1
#
_cell.length_a   1.000
_cell.length_b   1.000
_cell.length_c   1.000
_cell.angle_alpha   90.00
_cell.angle_beta   90.00
_cell.angle_gamma   90.00
#
_symmetry.space_group_name_H-M   'P 1'
#
loop_
_entity.id
_entity.type
_entity.pdbx_description
1 polymer ?
#
loop_
_entity_poly.entity_id
_entity_poly.type
_entity_poly.pdbx_seq_one_letter_code
_entity_poly.pdbx_strand_id
1 'polypeptide(L)' 'MIVNGALSGFALVLRLLTGPGDRVVVDAPSYPMAINAIRGASCRPIGVSLPEKGWDCDGLAAT' A
#
# COMPACT_ATOMS: atom_id res chain seq x y z
N MET A 1 8.36 18.85 0.19
CA MET A 1 8.76 18.08 -1.03
C MET A 1 7.71 18.34 -2.09
N ILE A 2 8.12 18.69 -3.31
CA ILE A 2 7.22 18.85 -4.46
C ILE A 2 7.46 17.65 -5.38
N VAL A 3 6.40 17.00 -5.86
CA VAL A 3 6.46 15.81 -6.74
C VAL A 3 5.53 16.00 -7.93
N ASN A 4 5.76 15.26 -9.01
CA ASN A 4 4.98 15.34 -10.25
C ASN A 4 3.57 14.71 -10.17
N GLY A 5 3.10 14.35 -8.98
CA GLY A 5 1.78 13.76 -8.73
C GLY A 5 1.79 12.69 -7.65
N ALA A 6 0.61 12.24 -7.24
CA ALA A 6 0.43 11.29 -6.13
C ALA A 6 1.17 9.97 -6.35
N LEU A 7 1.10 9.39 -7.56
CA LEU A 7 1.78 8.13 -7.88
C LEU A 7 3.31 8.27 -7.87
N SER A 8 3.83 9.41 -8.35
CA SER A 8 5.28 9.71 -8.31
C SER A 8 5.75 9.87 -6.86
N GLY A 9 4.99 10.57 -6.02
CA GLY A 9 5.27 10.66 -4.59
C GLY A 9 5.21 9.29 -3.90
N PHE A 10 4.20 8.48 -4.22
CA PHE A 10 4.03 7.15 -3.65
C PHE A 10 5.21 6.22 -4.01
N ALA A 11 5.70 6.26 -5.25
CA ALA A 11 6.87 5.50 -5.66
C ALA A 11 8.14 5.90 -4.88
N LEU A 12 8.32 7.19 -4.59
CA LEU A 12 9.43 7.67 -3.76
C LEU A 12 9.32 7.19 -2.31
N VAL A 13 8.11 7.23 -1.74
CA VAL A 13 7.85 6.73 -0.38
C VAL A 13 8.11 5.23 -0.29
N LEU A 14 7.64 4.44 -1.25
CA LEU A 14 7.93 3.00 -1.31
C LEU A 14 9.44 2.76 -1.34
N ARG A 15 10.18 3.44 -2.23
CA ARG A 15 11.64 3.28 -2.31
C ARG A 15 12.38 3.71 -1.03
N LEU A 16 11.84 4.69 -0.30
CA LEU A 16 12.43 5.19 0.93
C LEU A 16 12.18 4.27 2.13
N LEU A 17 10.99 3.68 2.22
CA LEU A 17 10.51 3.00 3.42
C LEU A 17 10.45 1.48 3.31
N THR A 18 10.68 0.91 2.12
CA THR A 18 10.52 -0.54 1.89
C THR A 18 11.72 -1.13 1.14
N GLY A 19 11.94 -2.42 1.34
CA GLY A 19 12.81 -3.29 0.55
C GLY A 19 12.03 -4.40 -0.17
N PRO A 20 12.69 -5.14 -1.08
CA PRO A 20 12.07 -6.27 -1.77
C PRO A 20 11.48 -7.31 -0.80
N GLY A 21 10.23 -7.70 -1.03
CA GLY A 21 9.50 -8.68 -0.20
C GLY A 21 8.71 -8.07 0.96
N ASP A 22 8.91 -6.79 1.28
CA ASP A 22 8.17 -6.11 2.34
C ASP A 22 6.67 -6.09 2.05
N ARG A 23 5.90 -6.12 3.13
CA ARG A 23 4.44 -6.10 3.08
C ARG A 23 3.97 -4.65 3.16
N VAL A 24 3.13 -4.26 2.22
CA VAL A 24 2.48 -2.93 2.21
C VAL A 24 0.99 -3.15 2.36
N VAL A 25 0.44 -2.68 3.47
CA VAL A 25 -0.99 -2.80 3.75
C VAL A 25 -1.76 -1.79 2.91
N VAL A 26 -2.85 -2.24 2.30
CA VAL A 26 -3.79 -1.44 1.50
C VAL A 26 -5.22 -1.83 1.84
N ASP A 27 -6.16 -0.92 1.59
CA ASP A 27 -7.59 -1.20 1.67
C ASP A 27 -8.05 -2.26 0.66
N ALA A 28 -9.20 -2.89 0.88
CA ALA A 28 -9.78 -3.87 -0.04
C ALA A 28 -11.28 -3.57 -0.25
N PRO A 29 -11.69 -3.18 -1.48
CA PRO A 29 -10.89 -3.01 -2.70
C PRO A 29 -10.03 -1.72 -2.69
N SER A 30 -8.77 -1.80 -3.18
CA SER A 30 -7.90 -0.62 -3.37
C SER A 30 -7.83 -0.14 -4.82
N TYR A 31 -7.19 1.02 -5.03
CA TYR A 31 -6.87 1.58 -6.33
C TYR A 31 -5.83 0.72 -7.10
N PRO A 32 -6.12 0.25 -8.33
CA PRO A 32 -5.23 -0.67 -9.05
C PRO A 32 -3.81 -0.15 -9.28
N MET A 33 -3.62 1.16 -9.49
CA MET A 33 -2.26 1.67 -9.71
C MET A 33 -1.43 1.72 -8.43
N ALA A 34 -2.04 1.80 -7.25
CA ALA A 34 -1.32 1.64 -5.99
C ALA A 34 -0.80 0.20 -5.86
N ILE A 35 -1.65 -0.80 -6.16
CA ILE A 35 -1.26 -2.21 -6.18
C ILE A 35 -0.10 -2.44 -7.17
N ASN A 36 -0.19 -1.87 -8.37
CA ASN A 36 0.86 -1.99 -9.38
C ASN A 36 2.18 -1.34 -8.93
N ALA A 37 2.14 -0.16 -8.30
CA ALA A 37 3.33 0.51 -7.80
C ALA A 37 4.01 -0.31 -6.68
N ILE A 38 3.23 -0.89 -5.76
CA ILE A 38 3.76 -1.77 -4.69
C ILE A 38 4.45 -2.99 -5.30
N ARG A 39 3.79 -3.68 -6.24
CA ARG A 39 4.38 -4.84 -6.92
C ARG A 39 5.62 -4.45 -7.73
N GLY A 40 5.59 -3.30 -8.40
CA GLY A 40 6.73 -2.74 -9.12
C GLY A 40 7.94 -2.45 -8.24
N ALA A 41 7.71 -2.09 -6.97
CA ALA A 41 8.75 -1.96 -5.94
C ALA A 41 9.20 -3.31 -5.36
N SER A 42 8.82 -4.44 -5.97
CA SER A 42 9.05 -5.80 -5.44
C SER A 42 8.47 -6.05 -4.05
N CYS A 43 7.48 -5.26 -3.65
CA CYS A 43 6.75 -5.42 -2.40
C CYS A 43 5.47 -6.24 -2.61
N ARG A 44 4.88 -6.68 -1.49
CA ARG A 44 3.65 -7.47 -1.47
C ARG A 44 2.48 -6.62 -0.94
N PRO A 45 1.48 -6.31 -1.77
CA PRO A 45 0.27 -5.64 -1.29
C PRO A 45 -0.56 -6.61 -0.44
N ILE A 46 -0.89 -6.21 0.78
CA ILE A 46 -1.73 -6.97 1.72
C ILE A 46 -3.05 -6.20 1.87
N GLY A 47 -4.14 -6.79 1.36
CA GLY A 47 -5.46 -6.18 1.44
C GLY A 47 -6.07 -6.32 2.84
N VAL A 48 -6.62 -5.23 3.37
CA VAL A 48 -7.39 -5.19 4.61
C VAL A 48 -8.78 -4.68 4.32
N SER A 49 -9.78 -5.37 4.85
CA SER A 49 -11.19 -4.98 4.69
C SER A 49 -11.40 -3.55 5.13
N LEU A 50 -12.12 -2.78 4.30
CA LEU A 50 -12.51 -1.40 4.58
C LEU A 50 -14.03 -1.34 4.81
N PRO A 51 -14.52 -1.63 6.03
CA PRO A 51 -15.92 -1.42 6.39
C PRO A 51 -16.29 0.08 6.34
N GLU A 52 -17.55 0.43 6.65
CA GLU A 52 -18.05 1.82 6.58
C GLU A 52 -17.18 2.83 7.35
N LYS A 53 -16.45 2.39 8.37
CA LYS A 53 -15.55 3.23 9.16
C LYS A 53 -14.20 2.58 9.38
N GLY A 54 -13.19 3.13 8.71
CA GLY A 54 -11.79 2.77 8.94
C GLY A 54 -11.44 1.35 8.50
N TRP A 55 -10.20 0.95 8.74
CA TRP A 55 -9.71 -0.38 8.42
C TRP A 55 -10.12 -1.37 9.51
N ASP A 56 -10.37 -2.62 9.10
CA ASP A 56 -10.52 -3.75 10.02
C ASP A 56 -9.16 -4.14 10.63
N CYS A 57 -8.70 -3.35 11.60
CA CYS A 57 -7.43 -3.55 12.29
C CYS A 57 -7.44 -4.81 13.15
N ASP A 58 -8.59 -5.18 13.71
CA ASP A 58 -8.73 -6.38 14.53
C ASP A 58 -8.55 -7.63 13.65
N GLY A 59 -9.17 -7.65 12.47
CA GLY A 59 -8.95 -8.68 11.45
C GLY A 59 -7.49 -8.76 11.00
N LEU A 60 -6.84 -7.60 10.76
CA LEU A 60 -5.42 -7.56 10.39
C LEU A 60 -4.50 -8.09 11.51
N ALA A 61 -4.75 -7.73 12.77
CA ALA A 61 -3.92 -8.15 13.91
C ALA A 61 -3.98 -9.67 14.18
N ALA A 62 -5.00 -10.35 13.67
CA ALA A 62 -5.16 -11.80 13.79
C ALA A 62 -4.40 -12.63 12.75
N THR A 63 -3.66 -12.00 11.82
CA THR A 63 -2.90 -12.63 10.71
C THR A 63 -1.40 -12.63 10.90
#